data_AF-A0A5R2MSH9-F1
#
_entry.id   AF-A0A5R2MSH9-F1
#
_cell.length_a   1.000
_cell.length_b   1.000
_cell.length_c   1.000
_cell.angle_alpha   90.00
_cell.angle_beta   90.00
_cell.angle_gamma   90.00
#
_symmetry.space_group_name_H-M   'P 1'
#
loop_
_entity.id
_entity.type
_entity.pdbx_description
1 polymer ?
#
loop_
_entity_poly.entity_id
_entity_poly.type
_entity_poly.pdbx_seq_one_letter_code
_entity_poly.pdbx_strand_id
1 'polypeptide(L)'
;ALLASDAKQWSTIKWEVTQVRDKFGPETELGKRRTQFADAPEHDLTDIAHAMIEREPVTVVVSEKGWLRAMKGHLADLSTLTFKEGDSLKLAF
;
A
#
# COMPACT_ATOMS: atom_id res chain seq x y z
N ALA A 1 58.07 1.13 20.68
CA ALA A 1 57.42 1.61 19.45
C ALA A 1 56.18 0.75 19.15
N LEU A 2 55.15 1.30 18.49
CA LEU A 2 53.94 0.56 18.09
C LEU A 2 54.28 -0.61 17.14
N LEU A 3 55.17 -0.35 16.18
CA LEU A 3 55.65 -1.35 15.21
C LEU A 3 56.44 -2.51 15.83
N ALA A 4 56.86 -2.39 17.09
CA ALA A 4 57.66 -3.41 17.76
C ALA A 4 56.83 -4.35 18.66
N SER A 5 55.50 -4.22 18.68
CA SER A 5 54.63 -5.03 19.54
C SER A 5 53.27 -5.27 18.92
N ASP A 6 53.01 -6.51 18.53
CA ASP A 6 51.73 -6.94 17.96
C ASP A 6 50.56 -6.69 18.89
N ALA A 7 50.73 -6.89 20.21
CA ALA A 7 49.70 -6.60 21.20
C ALA A 7 49.28 -5.12 21.18
N LYS A 8 50.24 -4.20 21.01
CA LYS A 8 49.95 -2.77 20.88
C LYS A 8 49.28 -2.45 19.55
N GLN A 9 49.72 -3.09 18.46
CA GLN A 9 49.09 -2.93 17.14
C GLN A 9 47.63 -3.36 17.16
N TRP A 10 47.31 -4.53 17.70
CA TRP A 10 45.94 -5.02 17.83
C TRP A 10 45.07 -4.14 18.73
N SER A 11 45.65 -3.60 19.80
CA SER A 11 44.95 -2.64 20.66
C SER A 11 44.60 -1.36 19.90
N THR A 12 45.53 -0.86 19.07
CA THR A 12 45.29 0.32 18.22
C THR A 12 44.28 0.03 17.12
N ILE A 13 44.37 -1.11 16.42
CA ILE A 13 43.41 -1.52 15.38
C ILE A 13 41.99 -1.59 15.96
N LYS A 14 41.83 -2.22 17.14
CA LYS A 14 40.53 -2.30 17.81
C LYS A 14 39.97 -0.90 18.13
N TRP A 15 40.83 0.00 18.59
CA TRP A 15 40.44 1.39 18.85
C TRP A 15 39.99 2.10 17.57
N GLU A 16 40.75 2.00 16.48
CA GLU A 16 40.40 2.61 15.18
C GLU A 16 39.09 2.06 14.61
N VAL A 17 38.88 0.73 14.64
CA VAL A 17 37.64 0.10 14.20
C VAL A 17 36.44 0.60 15.02
N THR A 18 36.63 0.79 16.33
CA THR A 18 35.59 1.35 17.19
C THR A 18 35.26 2.79 16.78
N GLN A 19 36.26 3.62 16.53
CA GLN A 19 36.06 5.00 16.08
C GLN A 19 35.34 5.10 14.72
N VAL A 20 35.62 4.16 13.80
CA VAL A 20 34.90 4.09 12.51
C VAL A 20 33.44 3.70 12.75
N ARG A 21 33.19 2.70 13.61
CA ARG A 21 31.82 2.30 13.99
C ARG A 21 31.05 3.44 14.66
N ASP A 22 31.68 4.26 15.47
CA ASP A 22 30.97 5.37 16.14
C ASP A 22 30.54 6.45 15.13
N LYS A 23 31.31 6.65 14.05
CA LYS A 23 30.99 7.62 12.97
C LYS A 23 29.99 7.10 11.95
N PHE A 24 30.04 5.80 11.63
CA PHE A 24 29.32 5.20 10.50
C PHE A 24 28.45 3.99 10.88
N GLY A 25 28.32 3.72 12.16
CA GLY A 25 27.59 2.57 12.69
C GLY A 25 26.07 2.74 12.62
N PRO A 26 25.34 1.68 12.99
CA PRO A 26 23.89 1.61 12.86
C PRO A 26 23.12 2.64 13.70
N GLU A 27 23.76 3.24 14.70
CA GLU A 27 23.18 4.29 15.55
C GLU A 27 23.20 5.68 14.90
N THR A 28 23.92 5.87 13.80
CA THR A 28 23.95 7.16 13.09
C THR A 28 22.90 7.19 11.99
N GLU A 29 22.36 8.37 11.67
CA GLU A 29 21.39 8.54 10.58
C GLU A 29 21.89 8.00 9.22
N LEU A 30 23.21 8.08 8.98
CA LEU A 30 23.83 7.58 7.76
C LEU A 30 24.03 6.06 7.78
N GLY A 31 24.45 5.50 8.92
CA GLY A 31 24.79 4.09 9.06
C GLY A 31 23.60 3.19 9.44
N LYS A 32 22.48 3.78 9.87
CA LYS A 32 21.26 3.06 10.23
C LYS A 32 20.72 2.31 9.02
N ARG A 33 20.53 0.99 9.20
CA ARG A 33 19.94 0.14 8.17
C ARG A 33 18.51 0.60 7.90
N ARG A 34 18.23 0.91 6.64
CA ARG A 34 16.90 1.41 6.19
C ARG A 34 15.84 0.31 6.08
N THR A 35 16.27 -0.94 5.97
CA THR A 35 15.38 -2.10 5.87
C THR A 35 15.31 -2.84 7.19
N GLN A 36 14.15 -3.39 7.50
CA GLN A 36 13.97 -4.29 8.65
C GLN A 36 13.61 -5.68 8.14
N PHE A 37 13.76 -6.67 9.01
CA PHE A 37 13.17 -7.97 8.76
C PHE A 37 11.69 -7.89 9.14
N ALA A 38 10.84 -8.41 8.26
CA ALA A 38 9.41 -8.51 8.49
C ALA A 38 8.92 -9.78 7.80
N ASP A 39 7.89 -10.38 8.36
CA ASP A 39 7.17 -11.47 7.70
C ASP A 39 6.37 -10.93 6.53
N ALA A 40 6.10 -11.79 5.54
CA ALA A 40 5.26 -11.42 4.42
C ALA A 40 3.84 -11.12 4.92
N PRO A 41 3.18 -10.05 4.42
CA PRO A 41 1.80 -9.79 4.77
C PRO A 41 0.93 -10.97 4.30
N GLU A 42 0.02 -11.41 5.16
CA GLU A 42 -1.02 -12.35 4.75
C GLU A 42 -2.04 -11.63 3.88
N HIS A 43 -2.31 -12.21 2.71
CA HIS A 43 -3.36 -11.75 1.81
C HIS A 43 -4.48 -12.78 1.77
N ASP A 44 -5.73 -12.32 1.90
CA ASP A 44 -6.88 -13.18 1.70
C ASP A 44 -6.95 -13.62 0.23
N LEU A 45 -6.88 -14.93 -0.01
CA LEU A 45 -6.96 -15.51 -1.35
C LEU A 45 -8.30 -15.19 -2.03
N THR A 46 -9.36 -14.97 -1.26
CA THR A 46 -10.68 -14.59 -1.80
C THR A 46 -10.70 -13.16 -2.33
N ASP A 47 -10.02 -12.22 -1.66
CA ASP A 47 -9.86 -10.85 -2.14
C ASP A 47 -9.03 -10.79 -3.42
N ILE A 48 -7.97 -11.59 -3.49
CA ILE A 48 -7.17 -11.74 -4.72
C ILE A 48 -8.06 -12.27 -5.85
N ALA A 49 -8.86 -13.32 -5.61
CA ALA A 49 -9.78 -13.85 -6.61
C ALA A 49 -10.81 -12.80 -7.07
N HIS A 50 -11.38 -12.01 -6.15
CA HIS A 50 -12.33 -10.94 -6.48
C HIS A 50 -11.72 -9.77 -7.25
N ALA A 51 -10.44 -9.47 -7.03
CA ALA A 51 -9.71 -8.45 -7.78
C ALA A 51 -9.43 -8.88 -9.23
N MET A 52 -9.35 -10.19 -9.49
CA MET A 52 -9.17 -10.75 -10.84
C MET A 52 -10.48 -10.85 -11.64
N ILE A 53 -11.62 -10.54 -11.04
CA ILE A 53 -12.90 -10.45 -11.75
C ILE A 53 -12.95 -9.10 -12.46
N GLU A 54 -12.99 -9.13 -13.79
CA GLU A 54 -13.17 -7.93 -14.62
C GLU A 54 -14.55 -7.30 -14.32
N ARG A 55 -14.55 -6.05 -13.84
CA ARG A 55 -15.77 -5.30 -13.50
C ARG A 55 -15.99 -4.21 -14.53
N GLU A 56 -17.02 -4.37 -15.35
CA GLU A 56 -17.50 -3.27 -16.17
C GLU A 56 -18.13 -2.19 -15.27
N PRO A 57 -17.88 -0.89 -15.52
CA PRO A 57 -18.56 0.17 -14.80
C PRO A 57 -20.07 0.06 -15.05
N VAL A 58 -20.87 0.18 -14.00
CA VAL A 58 -22.33 0.20 -14.07
C VAL A 58 -22.87 1.37 -13.28
N THR A 59 -23.97 1.94 -13.75
CA THR A 59 -24.77 2.91 -13.00
C THR A 59 -25.98 2.20 -12.43
N VAL A 60 -26.10 2.19 -11.10
CA VAL A 60 -27.25 1.62 -10.40
C VAL A 60 -28.33 2.68 -10.30
N VAL A 61 -29.54 2.38 -10.75
CA VAL A 61 -30.70 3.28 -10.71
C VAL A 61 -31.73 2.74 -9.73
N VAL A 62 -32.09 3.58 -8.76
CA VAL A 62 -33.13 3.34 -7.76
C VAL A 62 -34.30 4.27 -8.04
N SER A 63 -35.50 3.71 -8.21
CA SER A 63 -36.75 4.48 -8.32
C SER A 63 -37.36 4.81 -6.95
N GLU A 64 -38.31 5.76 -6.91
CA GLU A 64 -39.06 6.08 -5.71
C GLU A 64 -39.91 4.92 -5.20
N LYS A 65 -40.46 4.11 -6.10
CA LYS A 65 -41.23 2.89 -5.77
C LYS A 65 -40.35 1.67 -5.47
N GLY A 66 -39.03 1.81 -5.40
CA GLY A 66 -38.10 0.76 -4.96
C GLY A 66 -37.67 -0.24 -6.04
N TRP A 67 -37.96 0.02 -7.31
CA TRP A 67 -37.37 -0.72 -8.43
C TRP A 67 -35.89 -0.39 -8.59
N LEU A 68 -35.09 -1.44 -8.82
CA LEU A 68 -33.64 -1.39 -9.03
C LEU A 68 -33.29 -1.89 -10.44
N ARG A 69 -32.41 -1.17 -11.14
CA ARG A 69 -31.78 -1.64 -12.38
C ARG A 69 -30.32 -1.21 -12.45
N ALA A 70 -29.49 -1.99 -13.13
CA ALA A 70 -28.11 -1.62 -13.45
C ALA A 70 -28.01 -1.31 -14.95
N MET A 71 -27.46 -0.13 -15.27
CA MET A 71 -27.18 0.31 -16.63
C MET A 71 -25.68 0.16 -16.88
N LYS A 72 -25.28 -0.28 -18.08
CA LYS A 72 -23.86 -0.39 -18.46
C LYS A 72 -23.24 1.01 -18.60
N GLY A 73 -22.03 1.18 -18.09
CA GLY A 73 -21.28 2.43 -18.13
C GLY A 73 -21.69 3.42 -17.05
N HIS A 74 -21.00 4.56 -17.04
CA HIS A 74 -21.36 5.72 -16.24
C HIS A 74 -22.34 6.60 -17.03
N LEU A 75 -23.61 6.66 -16.60
CA LEU A 75 -24.61 7.50 -17.23
C LEU A 75 -24.42 8.96 -16.79
N ALA A 76 -24.00 9.82 -17.72
CA ALA A 76 -23.89 11.26 -17.46
C ALA A 76 -25.24 11.98 -17.50
N ASP A 77 -26.19 11.48 -18.29
CA ASP A 77 -27.53 12.06 -18.43
C ASP A 77 -28.61 11.07 -17.97
N LEU A 78 -29.25 11.42 -16.86
CA LEU A 78 -30.29 10.63 -16.20
C LEU A 78 -31.70 10.99 -16.69
N SER A 79 -31.86 12.01 -17.53
CA SER A 79 -33.17 12.46 -18.04
C SER A 79 -33.79 11.48 -19.05
N THR A 80 -32.96 10.63 -19.67
CA THR A 80 -33.37 9.58 -20.61
C THR A 80 -33.96 8.35 -19.93
N LEU A 81 -33.91 8.30 -18.60
CA LEU A 81 -34.41 7.18 -17.81
C LEU A 81 -35.93 7.11 -17.85
N THR A 82 -36.45 5.98 -18.33
CA THR A 82 -37.88 5.69 -18.29
C THR A 82 -38.25 4.99 -16.98
N PHE A 83 -39.42 5.35 -16.44
CA PHE A 83 -39.98 4.81 -15.20
C PHE A 83 -41.42 4.33 -15.46
N LYS A 84 -41.95 3.53 -14.52
CA LYS A 84 -43.35 3.11 -14.54
C LYS A 84 -44.26 4.30 -14.22
N GLU A 85 -45.56 4.14 -14.46
CA GLU A 85 -46.52 5.21 -14.25
C GLU A 85 -46.53 5.71 -12.79
N GLY A 86 -46.44 7.03 -12.63
CA GLY A 86 -46.34 7.71 -11.34
C GLY A 86 -45.10 7.32 -10.53
N ASP A 87 -43.99 6.97 -11.19
CA ASP A 87 -42.70 6.67 -10.57
C ASP A 87 -41.61 7.59 -11.15
N SER A 88 -40.55 7.82 -10.39
CA SER A 88 -39.48 8.76 -10.71
C SER A 88 -38.15 8.30 -10.15
N LEU A 89 -37.08 8.96 -10.58
CA LEU A 89 -35.73 8.72 -10.10
C LEU A 89 -35.61 9.12 -8.63
N LYS A 90 -35.18 8.18 -7.78
CA LYS A 90 -34.81 8.46 -6.39
C LYS A 90 -33.31 8.69 -6.24
N LEU A 91 -32.50 7.79 -6.78
CA LEU A 91 -31.03 7.83 -6.69
C LEU A 91 -30.41 7.10 -7.88
N ALA A 92 -29.29 7.62 -8.39
CA ALA A 92 -28.40 6.89 -9.29
C ALA A 92 -26.94 7.11 -8.90
N PHE A 93 -26.11 6.05 -8.97
CA PHE A 93 -24.68 6.09 -8.66
C PHE A 93 -23.89 5.10 -9.51
#